data_AF-A0AAW2TAA8-F1
#
_entry.id   AF-A0AAW2TAA8-F1
#
_cell.length_a   1.000
_cell.length_b   1.000
_cell.length_c   1.000
_cell.angle_alpha   90.00
_cell.angle_beta   90.00
_cell.angle_gamma   90.00
#
_symmetry.space_group_name_H-M   'P 1'
#
loop_
_entity.id
_entity.type
_entity.pdbx_description
1 polymer ?
#
loop_
_entity_poly.entity_id
_entity_poly.type
_entity_poly.pdbx_seq_one_letter_code
_entity_poly.pdbx_strand_id
1 'polypeptide(L)'
;MNGYNFLELAVKDILRVINPSKEDWSVRFHIINEVRAVAESIESLRGATVEPFGSFASNLFTKWGDLDISIELQNGSYISSPGRKHKQSLLGDVLRALRKKGGFRRLQFISNARVPILKFESFYNISCDISINNLSGQMKSKMLFWINEIDGRFRDLVLLFSDICSSASTHGISPYAGQSEDIDSNMRWLPKTYALFVEDPFEQPANTARTVSSNQLIKISDAIQATHGILTSPNHNQTSLVSALAGEHICRSLMRASVSTPVIKSGTRNPGANHSRNDLKTRPERRQTPLQTQNKPQNKRMDKRQNDATNGPMHASTSQKQQVWRPRSQTKVDQIGSDG
;
A
#
# COMPACT_ATOMS: atom_id res chain seq x y z
N MET A 1 32.33 -25.44 1.11
CA MET A 1 30.94 -25.68 1.54
C MET A 1 30.11 -24.42 1.32
N ASN A 2 29.21 -24.50 0.33
CA ASN A 2 27.88 -23.89 0.22
C ASN A 2 27.61 -22.43 0.66
N GLY A 3 28.19 -21.45 -0.03
CA GLY A 3 27.68 -20.06 0.01
C GLY A 3 26.19 -19.95 -0.40
N TYR A 4 25.73 -20.81 -1.31
CA TYR A 4 24.32 -20.91 -1.73
C TYR A 4 23.38 -21.38 -0.61
N ASN A 5 23.84 -22.23 0.31
CA ASN A 5 23.01 -22.74 1.40
C ASN A 5 22.71 -21.63 2.42
N PHE A 6 23.67 -20.73 2.69
CA PHE A 6 23.43 -19.60 3.60
C PHE A 6 22.44 -18.57 3.02
N LEU A 7 22.50 -18.32 1.71
CA LEU A 7 21.53 -17.45 1.03
C LEU A 7 20.13 -18.06 1.05
N GLU A 8 20.01 -19.34 0.72
CA GLU A 8 18.72 -20.04 0.76
C GLU A 8 18.11 -20.03 2.17
N LEU A 9 18.92 -20.29 3.19
CA LEU A 9 18.48 -20.22 4.60
C LEU A 9 18.07 -18.80 5.01
N ALA A 10 18.86 -17.79 4.63
CA ALA A 10 18.52 -16.39 4.90
C ALA A 10 17.19 -16.00 4.24
N VAL A 11 17.00 -16.34 2.97
CA VAL A 11 15.74 -16.08 2.24
C VAL A 11 14.57 -16.81 2.91
N LYS A 12 14.72 -18.10 3.26
CA LYS A 12 13.69 -18.87 3.97
C LYS A 12 13.31 -18.23 5.31
N ASP A 13 14.29 -17.76 6.09
CA ASP A 13 14.04 -17.08 7.36
C ASP A 13 13.29 -15.76 7.18
N ILE A 14 13.70 -14.95 6.21
CA ILE A 14 13.01 -13.69 5.88
C ILE A 14 11.58 -13.98 5.45
N LEU A 15 11.39 -14.90 4.50
CA LEU A 15 10.07 -15.31 3.99
C LEU A 15 9.16 -15.80 5.11
N ARG A 16 9.67 -16.59 6.06
CA ARG A 16 8.91 -17.05 7.24
C ARG A 16 8.38 -15.88 8.08
N VAL A 17 9.11 -14.78 8.14
CA VAL A 17 8.69 -13.59 8.90
C VAL A 17 7.73 -12.73 8.09
N ILE A 18 7.97 -12.50 6.80
CA ILE A 18 7.17 -11.54 6.01
C ILE A 18 5.89 -12.13 5.45
N ASN A 19 5.82 -13.45 5.27
CA ASN A 19 4.65 -14.09 4.70
C ASN A 19 3.41 -13.91 5.60
N PRO A 20 2.24 -13.62 5.01
CA PRO A 20 1.00 -13.50 5.76
C PRO A 20 0.56 -14.86 6.33
N SER A 21 0.11 -14.82 7.58
CA SER A 21 -0.57 -15.92 8.26
C SER A 21 -2.03 -16.06 7.82
N LYS A 22 -2.70 -17.16 8.19
CA LYS A 22 -4.15 -17.33 7.91
C LYS A 22 -4.99 -16.27 8.60
N GLU A 23 -4.53 -15.79 9.75
CA GLU A 23 -5.14 -14.72 10.53
C GLU A 23 -5.04 -13.39 9.77
N ASP A 24 -3.90 -13.09 9.14
CA ASP A 24 -3.70 -11.88 8.32
C ASP A 24 -4.66 -11.82 7.12
N TRP A 25 -4.94 -12.98 6.51
CA TRP A 25 -5.96 -13.12 5.47
C TRP A 25 -7.37 -12.90 6.05
N SER A 26 -7.68 -13.58 7.16
CA SER A 26 -9.00 -13.53 7.78
C SER A 26 -9.39 -12.12 8.22
N VAL A 27 -8.42 -11.37 8.77
CA VAL A 27 -8.60 -9.95 9.14
C VAL A 27 -8.90 -9.10 7.91
N ARG A 28 -8.18 -9.28 6.80
CA ARG A 28 -8.43 -8.51 5.56
C ARG A 28 -9.80 -8.85 4.97
N PHE A 29 -10.21 -10.12 4.96
CA PHE A 29 -11.57 -10.50 4.56
C PHE A 29 -12.64 -9.87 5.46
N HIS A 30 -12.40 -9.81 6.76
CA HIS A 30 -13.31 -9.14 7.68
C HIS A 30 -13.43 -7.64 7.37
N ILE A 31 -12.31 -6.95 7.15
CA ILE A 31 -12.30 -5.53 6.76
C ILE A 31 -13.07 -5.30 5.45
N ILE A 32 -12.90 -6.15 4.45
CA ILE A 32 -13.65 -6.07 3.17
C ILE A 32 -15.16 -6.20 3.44
N ASN A 33 -15.58 -7.15 4.29
CA ASN A 33 -16.99 -7.32 4.65
C ASN A 33 -17.54 -6.10 5.43
N GLU A 34 -16.72 -5.51 6.29
CA GLU A 34 -17.08 -4.29 7.01
C GLU A 34 -17.28 -3.09 6.08
N VAL A 35 -16.42 -2.94 5.06
CA VAL A 35 -16.55 -1.91 4.02
C VAL A 35 -17.77 -2.19 3.14
N ARG A 36 -18.05 -3.46 2.83
CA ARG A 36 -19.27 -3.86 2.09
C ARG A 36 -20.54 -3.44 2.82
N ALA A 37 -20.65 -3.74 4.11
CA ALA A 37 -21.79 -3.32 4.91
C ALA A 37 -21.96 -1.78 4.96
N VAL A 38 -20.85 -1.04 4.92
CA VAL A 38 -20.89 0.43 4.83
C VAL A 38 -21.39 0.89 3.47
N ALA A 39 -20.88 0.31 2.38
CA ALA A 39 -21.32 0.63 1.01
C ALA A 39 -22.82 0.33 0.81
N GLU A 40 -23.31 -0.80 1.34
CA GLU A 40 -24.73 -1.19 1.28
C GLU A 40 -25.66 -0.22 2.03
N SER A 41 -25.15 0.49 3.03
CA SER A 41 -25.92 1.50 3.77
C SER A 41 -26.08 2.84 3.03
N ILE A 42 -25.43 3.00 1.88
CA ILE A 42 -25.39 4.24 1.10
C ILE A 42 -26.27 4.07 -0.13
N GLU A 43 -27.34 4.87 -0.23
CA GLU A 43 -28.30 4.79 -1.34
C GLU A 43 -27.64 5.00 -2.72
N SER A 44 -26.67 5.93 -2.81
CA SER A 44 -25.93 6.20 -4.05
C SER A 44 -25.00 5.06 -4.49
N LEU A 45 -24.78 4.04 -3.65
CA LEU A 45 -23.98 2.85 -3.91
C LEU A 45 -24.81 1.58 -3.92
N ARG A 46 -26.14 1.68 -4.00
CA ARG A 46 -27.03 0.52 -4.01
C ARG A 46 -26.67 -0.43 -5.16
N GLY A 47 -26.43 -1.70 -4.83
CA GLY A 47 -26.02 -2.73 -5.78
C GLY A 47 -24.53 -2.72 -6.14
N ALA A 48 -23.74 -1.77 -5.64
CA ALA A 48 -22.29 -1.78 -5.86
C ALA A 48 -21.64 -3.00 -5.20
N THR A 49 -20.57 -3.51 -5.82
CA THR A 49 -19.74 -4.56 -5.22
C THR A 49 -18.49 -3.94 -4.59
N VAL A 50 -17.86 -4.68 -3.67
CA VAL A 50 -16.65 -4.25 -2.97
C VAL A 50 -15.60 -5.32 -3.21
N GLU A 51 -14.65 -4.98 -4.06
CA GLU A 51 -13.64 -5.89 -4.59
C GLU A 51 -12.24 -5.46 -4.13
N PRO A 52 -11.43 -6.38 -3.59
CA PRO A 52 -10.03 -6.08 -3.36
C PRO A 52 -9.26 -5.97 -4.68
N PHE A 53 -8.22 -5.15 -4.68
CA PHE A 53 -7.19 -5.17 -5.71
C PHE A 53 -5.80 -5.05 -5.05
N GLY A 54 -4.77 -4.75 -5.84
CA GLY A 54 -3.42 -4.54 -5.35
C GLY A 54 -2.74 -5.84 -4.92
N SER A 55 -1.78 -5.69 -4.01
CA SER A 55 -0.92 -6.77 -3.51
C SER A 55 -1.71 -7.89 -2.83
N PHE A 56 -2.82 -7.57 -2.17
CA PHE A 56 -3.69 -8.58 -1.55
C PHE A 56 -4.35 -9.47 -2.61
N ALA A 57 -4.97 -8.88 -3.62
CA ALA A 57 -5.62 -9.63 -4.70
C ALA A 57 -4.64 -10.38 -5.60
N SER A 58 -3.40 -9.88 -5.75
CA SER A 58 -2.35 -10.55 -6.52
C SER A 58 -1.55 -11.58 -5.73
N ASN A 59 -1.83 -11.78 -4.44
CA ASN A 59 -1.05 -12.61 -3.52
C ASN A 59 0.44 -12.19 -3.40
N LEU A 60 0.73 -10.90 -3.63
CA LEU A 60 2.06 -10.30 -3.54
C LEU A 60 2.19 -9.35 -2.33
N PHE A 61 1.46 -9.62 -1.24
CA PHE A 61 1.49 -8.82 -0.01
C PHE A 61 2.29 -9.52 1.10
N THR A 62 2.93 -8.71 1.94
CA THR A 62 3.48 -9.13 3.23
C THR A 62 2.40 -9.06 4.31
N LYS A 63 2.63 -9.65 5.49
CA LYS A 63 1.68 -9.56 6.60
C LYS A 63 1.32 -8.12 7.02
N TRP A 64 2.21 -7.15 6.80
CA TRP A 64 2.00 -5.74 7.09
C TRP A 64 1.46 -4.92 5.92
N GLY A 65 1.28 -5.53 4.74
CA GLY A 65 0.87 -4.83 3.54
C GLY A 65 -0.50 -4.17 3.66
N ASP A 66 -0.69 -3.07 2.95
CA ASP A 66 -1.97 -2.35 2.91
C ASP A 66 -3.06 -3.20 2.24
N LEU A 67 -4.32 -2.79 2.42
CA LEU A 67 -5.48 -3.39 1.78
C LEU A 67 -6.14 -2.38 0.82
N ASP A 68 -5.96 -2.61 -0.47
CA ASP A 68 -6.56 -1.81 -1.53
C ASP A 68 -7.95 -2.35 -1.91
N ILE A 69 -8.97 -1.47 -1.89
CA ILE A 69 -10.37 -1.82 -2.14
C ILE A 69 -10.95 -0.90 -3.21
N SER A 70 -11.68 -1.48 -4.15
CA SER A 70 -12.47 -0.74 -5.12
C SER A 70 -13.95 -1.03 -4.91
N ILE A 71 -14.75 0.02 -4.82
CA ILE A 71 -16.21 -0.07 -4.86
C ILE A 71 -16.63 0.05 -6.32
N GLU A 72 -17.25 -0.99 -6.84
CA GLU A 72 -17.64 -1.13 -8.24
C GLU A 72 -19.14 -0.89 -8.40
N LEU A 73 -19.49 0.20 -9.05
CA LEU A 73 -20.88 0.50 -9.39
C LEU A 73 -21.37 -0.46 -10.48
N GLN A 74 -22.60 -0.95 -10.33
CA GLN A 74 -23.31 -1.63 -11.41
C GLN A 74 -23.73 -0.61 -12.46
N ASN A 75 -22.80 -0.24 -13.34
CA ASN A 75 -23.16 0.45 -14.57
C ASN A 75 -23.66 -0.63 -15.54
N GLY A 76 -24.90 -0.50 -16.03
CA GLY A 76 -25.31 -1.24 -17.23
C GLY A 76 -24.31 -0.98 -18.36
N SER A 77 -24.14 -1.93 -19.28
CA SER A 77 -23.11 -1.94 -20.35
C SER A 77 -23.07 -0.70 -21.26
N TYR A 78 -23.99 0.25 -21.08
CA TYR A 78 -24.17 1.46 -21.88
C TYR A 78 -23.87 2.77 -21.11
N ILE A 79 -23.55 2.72 -19.81
CA ILE A 79 -23.28 3.93 -19.02
C ILE A 79 -21.77 4.13 -18.86
N SER A 80 -21.26 5.22 -19.42
CA SER A 80 -19.88 5.69 -19.25
C SER A 80 -19.46 5.65 -17.78
N SER A 81 -18.21 5.26 -17.51
CA SER A 81 -17.67 5.24 -16.15
C SER A 81 -17.91 6.57 -15.43
N PRO A 82 -18.21 6.56 -14.12
CA PRO A 82 -18.36 7.76 -13.32
C PRO A 82 -17.26 8.79 -13.58
N GLY A 83 -17.65 10.00 -13.97
CA GLY A 83 -16.70 11.11 -14.07
C GLY A 83 -16.04 11.39 -12.72
N ARG A 84 -14.84 11.98 -12.74
CA ARG A 84 -14.02 12.24 -11.54
C ARG A 84 -14.79 12.90 -10.38
N LYS A 85 -15.61 13.91 -10.66
CA LYS A 85 -16.43 14.61 -9.65
C LYS A 85 -17.44 13.67 -9.00
N HIS A 86 -18.05 12.77 -9.77
CA HIS A 86 -18.99 11.80 -9.24
C HIS A 86 -18.28 10.78 -8.33
N LYS A 87 -17.13 10.24 -8.76
CA LYS A 87 -16.28 9.38 -7.91
C LYS A 87 -15.90 10.07 -6.59
N GLN A 88 -15.53 11.35 -6.64
CA GLN A 88 -15.22 12.13 -5.44
C GLN A 88 -16.43 12.31 -4.52
N SER A 89 -17.63 12.56 -5.08
CA SER A 89 -18.87 12.66 -4.32
C SER A 89 -19.19 11.35 -3.59
N LEU A 90 -19.09 10.22 -4.29
CA LEU A 90 -19.31 8.88 -3.74
C LEU A 90 -18.31 8.56 -2.62
N LEU A 91 -17.02 8.87 -2.80
CA LEU A 91 -16.04 8.74 -1.72
C LEU A 91 -16.36 9.63 -0.51
N GLY A 92 -16.98 10.80 -0.75
CA GLY A 92 -17.52 11.66 0.31
C GLY A 92 -18.68 11.02 1.07
N ASP A 93 -19.57 10.31 0.38
CA ASP A 93 -20.64 9.51 1.01
C ASP A 93 -20.04 8.38 1.85
N VAL A 94 -19.07 7.63 1.30
CA VAL A 94 -18.36 6.55 2.00
C VAL A 94 -17.67 7.08 3.26
N LEU A 95 -16.98 8.22 3.17
CA LEU A 95 -16.34 8.86 4.32
C LEU A 95 -17.34 9.19 5.44
N ARG A 96 -18.52 9.74 5.08
CA ARG A 96 -19.57 10.04 6.06
C ARG A 96 -20.10 8.77 6.72
N ALA A 97 -20.34 7.73 5.94
CA ALA A 97 -20.86 6.46 6.44
C ALA A 97 -19.85 5.74 7.36
N LEU A 98 -18.56 5.71 6.98
CA LEU A 98 -17.49 5.16 7.83
C LEU A 98 -17.39 5.91 9.16
N ARG A 99 -17.49 7.25 9.14
CA ARG A 99 -17.51 8.06 10.37
C ARG A 99 -18.71 7.75 11.25
N LYS A 100 -19.89 7.57 10.66
CA LYS A 100 -21.12 7.23 11.37
C LYS A 100 -21.05 5.84 12.00
N LYS A 101 -20.51 4.85 11.28
CA LYS A 101 -20.34 3.48 11.79
C LYS A 101 -19.37 3.43 12.99
N GLY A 102 -18.34 4.29 13.01
CA GLY A 102 -17.17 4.07 13.86
C GLY A 102 -16.38 2.86 13.34
N GLY A 103 -15.33 2.42 14.04
CA GLY A 103 -14.53 1.28 13.54
C GLY A 103 -13.17 1.64 12.94
N PHE A 104 -12.98 2.91 12.58
CA PHE A 104 -11.90 3.31 11.68
C PHE A 104 -11.18 4.53 12.20
N ARG A 105 -9.86 4.56 12.00
CA ARG A 105 -8.96 5.64 12.42
C ARG A 105 -8.32 6.29 11.20
N ARG A 106 -7.74 7.48 11.42
CA ARG A 106 -6.94 8.20 10.41
C ARG A 106 -7.61 8.35 9.04
N LEU A 107 -8.93 8.58 9.01
CA LEU A 107 -9.65 8.76 7.74
C LEU A 107 -9.16 10.02 7.02
N GLN A 108 -8.60 9.85 5.82
CA GLN A 108 -8.05 10.91 5.00
C GLN A 108 -8.55 10.79 3.55
N PHE A 109 -9.19 11.84 3.05
CA PHE A 109 -9.64 11.88 1.66
C PHE A 109 -8.60 12.57 0.76
N ILE A 110 -8.09 11.84 -0.23
CA ILE A 110 -7.14 12.33 -1.24
C ILE A 110 -7.89 12.48 -2.56
N SER A 111 -8.46 13.67 -2.76
CA SER A 111 -9.34 13.97 -3.90
C SER A 111 -8.58 14.35 -5.17
N ASN A 112 -7.36 14.88 -5.04
CA ASN A 112 -6.65 15.53 -6.15
C ASN A 112 -5.72 14.61 -6.97
N ALA A 113 -5.46 13.39 -6.50
CA ALA A 113 -4.66 12.40 -7.22
C ALA A 113 -5.33 11.92 -8.52
N ARG A 114 -4.55 11.25 -9.40
CA ARG A 114 -5.05 10.64 -10.65
C ARG A 114 -6.25 9.72 -10.39
N VAL A 115 -6.16 8.92 -9.35
CA VAL A 115 -7.26 8.13 -8.79
C VAL A 115 -7.59 8.74 -7.43
N PRO A 116 -8.77 9.36 -7.25
CA PRO A 116 -9.22 9.79 -5.93
C PRO A 116 -9.35 8.58 -5.00
N ILE A 117 -8.80 8.70 -3.80
CA ILE A 117 -8.80 7.62 -2.81
C ILE A 117 -9.19 8.12 -1.42
N LEU A 118 -9.87 7.28 -0.67
CA LEU A 118 -10.14 7.46 0.75
C LEU A 118 -9.25 6.50 1.55
N LYS A 119 -8.28 7.04 2.27
CA LYS A 119 -7.39 6.29 3.15
C LYS A 119 -7.98 6.17 4.54
N PHE A 120 -7.78 5.05 5.21
CA PHE A 120 -8.08 4.89 6.63
C PHE A 120 -7.25 3.75 7.22
N GLU A 121 -7.30 3.62 8.54
CA GLU A 121 -6.74 2.48 9.26
C GLU A 121 -7.86 1.74 9.98
N SER A 122 -7.92 0.43 9.82
CA SER A 122 -8.83 -0.45 10.56
C SER A 122 -8.44 -0.56 12.04
N PHE A 123 -9.35 -1.07 12.88
CA PHE A 123 -9.03 -1.37 14.29
C PHE A 123 -7.91 -2.42 14.45
N TYR A 124 -7.66 -3.24 13.42
CA TYR A 124 -6.61 -4.25 13.37
C TYR A 124 -5.23 -3.70 12.94
N ASN A 125 -5.09 -2.37 12.85
CA ASN A 125 -3.88 -1.67 12.40
C ASN A 125 -3.47 -1.95 10.95
N ILE A 126 -4.41 -2.38 10.11
CA ILE A 126 -4.20 -2.50 8.66
C ILE A 126 -4.62 -1.18 8.00
N SER A 127 -3.70 -0.57 7.25
CA SER A 127 -4.00 0.58 6.41
C SER A 127 -4.81 0.14 5.19
N CYS A 128 -5.75 0.96 4.78
CA CYS A 128 -6.66 0.63 3.69
C CYS A 128 -6.88 1.86 2.81
N ASP A 129 -6.96 1.62 1.50
CA ASP A 129 -7.26 2.63 0.49
C ASP A 129 -8.54 2.21 -0.26
N ILE A 130 -9.58 3.05 -0.24
CA ILE A 130 -10.81 2.86 -1.01
C ILE A 130 -10.81 3.75 -2.24
N SER A 131 -11.13 3.18 -3.40
CA SER A 131 -11.38 3.88 -4.65
C SER A 131 -12.73 3.49 -5.26
N ILE A 132 -13.18 4.20 -6.30
CA ILE A 132 -14.42 3.91 -7.03
C ILE A 132 -14.10 3.52 -8.47
N ASN A 133 -14.63 2.38 -8.93
CA ASN A 133 -14.47 1.85 -10.28
C ASN A 133 -13.02 1.87 -10.78
N ASN A 134 -12.11 1.22 -10.05
CA ASN A 134 -10.68 1.15 -10.37
C ASN A 134 -10.34 -0.11 -11.19
N LEU A 135 -10.94 -0.21 -12.38
CA LEU A 135 -10.74 -1.34 -13.28
C LEU A 135 -9.25 -1.58 -13.62
N SER A 136 -8.49 -0.51 -13.86
CA SER A 136 -7.05 -0.61 -14.15
C SER A 136 -6.27 -1.28 -13.01
N GLY A 137 -6.54 -0.91 -11.76
CA GLY A 137 -5.97 -1.55 -10.58
C GLY A 137 -6.34 -3.03 -10.50
N GLN A 138 -7.61 -3.38 -10.74
CA GLN A 138 -8.06 -4.76 -10.74
C GLN A 138 -7.42 -5.61 -11.85
N MET A 139 -7.32 -5.08 -13.07
CA MET A 139 -6.70 -5.79 -14.20
C MET A 139 -5.23 -6.07 -13.95
N LYS A 140 -4.47 -5.08 -13.46
CA LYS A 140 -3.08 -5.26 -13.04
C LYS A 140 -2.94 -6.33 -11.96
N SER A 141 -3.83 -6.35 -10.98
CA SER A 141 -3.80 -7.32 -9.89
C SER A 141 -4.03 -8.73 -10.37
N LYS A 142 -5.01 -8.93 -11.27
CA LYS A 142 -5.29 -10.23 -11.91
C LYS A 142 -4.13 -10.72 -12.77
N MET A 143 -3.53 -9.83 -13.56
CA MET A 143 -2.34 -10.16 -14.36
C MET A 143 -1.18 -10.62 -13.47
N LEU A 144 -0.88 -9.87 -12.41
CA LEU A 144 0.17 -10.23 -11.45
C LEU A 144 -0.13 -11.52 -10.70
N PHE A 145 -1.40 -11.77 -10.36
CA PHE A 145 -1.84 -13.04 -9.78
C PHE A 145 -1.52 -14.21 -10.72
N TRP A 146 -1.86 -14.10 -12.02
CA TRP A 146 -1.56 -15.17 -12.98
C TRP A 146 -0.06 -15.41 -13.14
N ILE A 147 0.76 -14.35 -13.15
CA ILE A 147 2.23 -14.50 -13.20
C ILE A 147 2.73 -15.23 -11.95
N ASN A 148 2.22 -14.88 -10.77
CA ASN A 148 2.54 -15.56 -9.53
C ASN A 148 2.19 -17.05 -9.56
N GLU A 149 1.06 -17.44 -10.15
CA GLU A 149 0.65 -18.85 -10.24
C GLU A 149 1.50 -19.69 -11.21
N ILE A 150 2.28 -19.06 -12.10
CA ILE A 150 3.21 -19.79 -12.98
C ILE A 150 4.39 -20.36 -12.18
N ASP A 151 4.96 -19.57 -11.27
CA ASP A 151 6.13 -19.96 -10.49
C ASP A 151 6.20 -19.20 -9.15
N GLY A 152 6.11 -19.94 -8.04
CA GLY A 152 6.10 -19.37 -6.69
C GLY A 152 7.37 -18.56 -6.34
N ARG A 153 8.49 -18.79 -7.03
CA ARG A 153 9.73 -18.01 -6.84
C ARG A 153 9.54 -16.55 -7.25
N PHE A 154 8.62 -16.25 -8.16
CA PHE A 154 8.27 -14.88 -8.54
C PHE A 154 7.82 -14.09 -7.31
N ARG A 155 6.91 -14.66 -6.53
CA ARG A 155 6.42 -14.02 -5.30
C ARG A 155 7.50 -13.87 -4.26
N ASP A 156 8.29 -14.91 -4.02
CA ASP A 156 9.39 -14.84 -3.04
C ASP A 156 10.36 -13.71 -3.39
N LEU A 157 10.69 -13.55 -4.67
CA LEU A 157 11.54 -12.46 -5.16
C LEU A 157 10.87 -11.09 -4.97
N VAL A 158 9.59 -10.94 -5.33
CA VAL A 158 8.84 -9.68 -5.17
C VAL A 158 8.78 -9.25 -3.70
N LEU A 159 8.48 -10.18 -2.79
CA LEU A 159 8.40 -9.87 -1.36
C LEU A 159 9.77 -9.50 -0.78
N LEU A 160 10.83 -10.22 -1.18
CA LEU A 160 12.19 -9.91 -0.77
C LEU A 160 12.60 -8.50 -1.23
N PHE A 161 12.40 -8.18 -2.51
CA PHE A 161 12.70 -6.85 -3.06
C PHE A 161 11.86 -5.75 -2.43
N SER A 162 10.58 -6.01 -2.16
CA SER A 162 9.71 -5.04 -1.47
C SER A 162 10.26 -4.71 -0.08
N ASP A 163 10.78 -5.69 0.64
CA ASP A 163 11.34 -5.47 1.96
C ASP A 163 12.71 -4.76 1.94
N ILE A 164 13.60 -5.17 1.03
CA ILE A 164 14.90 -4.50 0.81
C ILE A 164 14.69 -3.00 0.55
N CYS A 165 13.78 -2.67 -0.38
CA CYS A 165 13.45 -1.30 -0.71
C CYS A 165 12.82 -0.53 0.47
N SER A 166 11.99 -1.20 1.28
CA SER A 166 11.40 -0.61 2.49
C SER A 166 12.44 -0.33 3.58
N SER A 167 13.60 -0.97 3.51
CA SER A 167 14.66 -0.92 4.53
C SER A 167 15.77 0.07 4.17
N ALA A 168 15.97 0.28 2.87
CA ALA A 168 16.77 1.38 2.33
C ALA A 168 16.23 2.77 2.74
N SER A 169 14.99 2.86 3.25
CA SER A 169 14.32 4.06 3.76
C SER A 169 14.96 4.73 4.98
N THR A 170 15.99 4.13 5.61
CA THR A 170 16.75 4.75 6.70
C THR A 170 17.65 5.90 6.23
N HIS A 171 17.78 6.12 4.92
CA HIS A 171 18.26 7.35 4.32
C HIS A 171 17.16 7.97 3.42
N GLY A 172 16.57 9.08 3.88
CA GLY A 172 15.50 9.75 3.16
C GLY A 172 15.93 10.33 1.80
N ILE A 173 15.03 10.29 0.82
CA ILE A 173 15.12 11.08 -0.40
C ILE A 173 14.02 12.13 -0.37
N SER A 174 14.43 13.38 -0.15
CA SER A 174 13.57 14.56 -0.23
C SER A 174 13.48 15.07 -1.69
N PRO A 175 12.28 15.35 -2.23
CA PRO A 175 12.07 15.76 -3.63
C PRO A 175 12.40 17.24 -3.96
N TYR A 176 13.15 17.99 -3.14
CA TYR A 176 13.15 19.47 -3.17
C TYR A 176 14.37 20.21 -3.80
N ALA A 177 15.48 19.60 -4.22
CA ALA A 177 16.72 20.36 -4.56
C ALA A 177 17.32 20.13 -5.98
N GLY A 178 16.53 20.25 -7.04
CA GLY A 178 16.89 19.86 -8.41
C GLY A 178 18.03 20.60 -9.14
N GLN A 179 18.56 19.97 -10.22
CA GLN A 179 18.99 20.47 -11.57
C GLN A 179 19.37 19.27 -12.51
N SER A 180 19.43 19.48 -13.85
CA SER A 180 19.21 18.48 -14.95
C SER A 180 20.09 18.71 -16.21
N GLU A 181 20.29 17.71 -17.13
CA GLU A 181 20.71 17.85 -18.57
C GLU A 181 20.27 16.68 -19.52
N ASP A 182 20.45 16.85 -20.86
CA ASP A 182 19.49 16.58 -21.98
C ASP A 182 19.88 15.48 -23.03
N ILE A 183 18.92 14.88 -23.77
CA ILE A 183 19.17 13.78 -24.75
C ILE A 183 18.11 13.63 -25.89
N ASP A 184 18.42 14.09 -27.11
CA ASP A 184 17.60 13.93 -28.33
C ASP A 184 17.93 12.65 -29.14
N SER A 185 16.90 11.97 -29.72
CA SER A 185 16.94 11.25 -31.05
C SER A 185 16.02 10.01 -31.27
N ASN A 186 14.71 9.99 -30.93
CA ASN A 186 13.73 8.97 -31.42
C ASN A 186 12.25 9.27 -30.99
N MET A 187 11.43 9.76 -31.92
CA MET A 187 10.17 10.47 -31.66
C MET A 187 8.92 9.63 -31.29
N ARG A 188 8.99 8.30 -31.22
CA ARG A 188 7.85 7.48 -30.74
C ARG A 188 7.92 7.17 -29.24
N TRP A 189 9.07 7.47 -28.63
CA TRP A 189 9.41 7.20 -27.24
C TRP A 189 10.35 8.27 -26.60
N LEU A 190 10.49 9.51 -27.13
CA LEU A 190 11.48 10.45 -26.56
C LEU A 190 11.15 11.96 -26.54
N PRO A 191 11.83 12.75 -25.66
CA PRO A 191 12.72 12.32 -24.53
C PRO A 191 12.53 13.02 -23.15
N LYS A 192 12.63 12.22 -22.08
CA LYS A 192 13.53 12.36 -20.91
C LYS A 192 13.47 13.61 -19.99
N THR A 193 12.41 13.70 -19.19
CA THR A 193 12.59 14.08 -17.76
C THR A 193 12.64 12.86 -16.83
N TYR A 194 12.25 11.69 -17.32
CA TYR A 194 12.19 10.47 -16.52
C TYR A 194 13.53 9.75 -16.57
N ALA A 195 14.08 9.44 -15.39
CA ALA A 195 15.29 8.66 -15.29
C ALA A 195 15.07 7.19 -15.62
N LEU A 196 13.85 6.68 -15.39
CA LEU A 196 13.46 5.29 -15.61
C LEU A 196 12.12 5.22 -16.33
N PHE A 197 12.01 4.30 -17.29
CA PHE A 197 10.79 4.06 -18.04
C PHE A 197 10.33 2.61 -17.89
N VAL A 198 9.12 2.44 -17.36
CA VAL A 198 8.43 1.14 -17.22
C VAL A 198 6.99 1.34 -17.68
N GLU A 199 6.63 0.81 -18.85
CA GLU A 199 5.30 0.98 -19.42
C GLU A 199 4.22 0.30 -18.57
N ASP A 200 3.07 0.96 -18.42
CA ASP A 200 1.89 0.34 -17.83
C ASP A 200 1.20 -0.58 -18.85
N PRO A 201 0.99 -1.88 -18.53
CA PRO A 201 0.42 -2.84 -19.48
C PRO A 201 -1.04 -2.57 -19.86
N PHE A 202 -1.78 -1.76 -19.10
CA PHE A 202 -3.22 -1.49 -19.32
C PHE A 202 -3.55 -0.01 -19.55
N GLU A 203 -2.61 0.91 -19.33
CA GLU A 203 -2.81 2.36 -19.48
C GLU A 203 -1.79 3.00 -20.43
N GLN A 204 -1.56 2.38 -21.60
CA GLN A 204 -0.60 2.89 -22.59
C GLN A 204 -0.94 4.33 -23.05
N PRO A 205 0.05 5.24 -23.21
CA PRO A 205 1.50 5.04 -23.08
C PRO A 205 2.06 5.44 -21.68
N ALA A 206 1.32 5.20 -20.59
CA ALA A 206 1.72 5.68 -19.27
C ALA A 206 2.99 5.01 -18.73
N ASN A 207 3.92 5.83 -18.22
CA ASN A 207 5.09 5.35 -17.47
C ASN A 207 4.76 5.17 -15.97
N THR A 208 4.93 3.96 -15.46
CA THR A 208 4.77 3.60 -14.05
C THR A 208 5.91 4.16 -13.19
N ALA A 209 7.13 4.22 -13.73
CA ALA A 209 8.32 4.73 -13.05
C ALA A 209 8.50 6.25 -13.15
N ARG A 210 7.48 6.99 -13.59
CA ARG A 210 7.54 8.44 -13.87
C ARG A 210 7.94 9.33 -12.68
N THR A 211 7.83 8.83 -11.46
CA THR A 211 8.22 9.58 -10.25
C THR A 211 9.67 9.38 -9.86
N VAL A 212 10.39 8.48 -10.55
CA VAL A 212 11.81 8.21 -10.30
C VAL A 212 12.65 9.26 -11.04
N SER A 213 13.24 10.17 -10.28
CA SER A 213 14.22 11.15 -10.75
C SER A 213 15.61 10.54 -10.94
N SER A 214 16.53 11.24 -11.61
CA SER A 214 17.90 10.76 -11.86
C SER A 214 18.67 10.50 -10.57
N ASN A 215 18.52 11.40 -9.58
CA ASN A 215 19.15 11.23 -8.26
C ASN A 215 18.58 10.03 -7.49
N GLN A 216 17.28 9.73 -7.65
CA GLN A 216 16.69 8.53 -7.08
C GLN A 216 17.18 7.28 -7.80
N LEU A 217 17.33 7.32 -9.12
CA LEU A 217 17.85 6.20 -9.89
C LEU A 217 19.29 5.85 -9.49
N ILE A 218 20.15 6.85 -9.27
CA ILE A 218 21.51 6.63 -8.74
C ILE A 218 21.44 5.89 -7.39
N LYS A 219 20.62 6.37 -6.45
CA LYS A 219 20.45 5.71 -5.15
C LYS A 219 19.90 4.28 -5.25
N ILE A 220 18.96 4.04 -6.17
CA ILE A 220 18.44 2.70 -6.46
C ILE A 220 19.57 1.81 -6.99
N SER A 221 20.37 2.33 -7.94
CA SER A 221 21.53 1.62 -8.50
C SER A 221 22.55 1.29 -7.42
N ASP A 222 22.92 2.26 -6.59
CA ASP A 222 23.89 2.09 -5.49
C ASP A 222 23.40 1.04 -4.48
N ALA A 223 22.11 1.07 -4.13
CA ALA A 223 21.51 0.08 -3.23
C ALA A 223 21.55 -1.34 -3.83
N ILE A 224 21.25 -1.48 -5.13
CA ILE A 224 21.33 -2.76 -5.85
C ILE A 224 22.78 -3.25 -5.89
N GLN A 225 23.73 -2.38 -6.23
CA GLN A 225 25.16 -2.72 -6.30
C GLN A 225 25.73 -3.09 -4.94
N ALA A 226 25.41 -2.34 -3.88
CA ALA A 226 25.82 -2.64 -2.52
C ALA A 226 25.27 -4.00 -2.06
N THR A 227 23.98 -4.26 -2.31
CA THR A 227 23.36 -5.55 -2.00
C THR A 227 24.06 -6.68 -2.77
N HIS A 228 24.29 -6.50 -4.07
CA HIS A 228 25.02 -7.47 -4.90
C HIS A 228 26.44 -7.74 -4.39
N GLY A 229 27.16 -6.71 -3.96
CA GLY A 229 28.49 -6.85 -3.37
C GLY A 229 28.49 -7.71 -2.10
N ILE A 230 27.48 -7.56 -1.25
CA ILE A 230 27.33 -8.39 -0.04
C ILE A 230 27.00 -9.84 -0.43
N LEU A 231 26.08 -10.04 -1.38
CA LEU A 231 25.64 -11.36 -1.84
C LEU A 231 26.75 -12.17 -2.54
N THR A 232 27.72 -11.50 -3.15
CA THR A 232 28.83 -12.11 -3.88
C THR A 232 30.12 -12.18 -3.06
N SER A 233 30.13 -11.64 -1.84
CA SER A 233 31.32 -11.62 -1.00
C SER A 233 31.70 -13.04 -0.53
N PRO A 234 33.00 -13.39 -0.53
CA PRO A 234 33.43 -14.76 -0.22
C PRO A 234 33.21 -15.18 1.25
N ASN A 235 32.98 -14.22 2.15
CA ASN A 235 32.86 -14.43 3.60
C ASN A 235 31.47 -14.09 4.14
N HIS A 236 30.42 -14.12 3.31
CA HIS A 236 29.07 -13.89 3.81
C HIS A 236 28.63 -14.97 4.81
N ASN A 237 27.90 -14.56 5.84
CA ASN A 237 27.22 -15.45 6.76
C ASN A 237 25.72 -15.13 6.77
N GLN A 238 24.91 -16.00 7.37
CA GLN A 238 23.45 -15.82 7.39
C GLN A 238 23.04 -14.49 8.03
N THR A 239 23.74 -14.02 9.06
CA THR A 239 23.45 -12.73 9.71
C THR A 239 23.72 -11.55 8.80
N SER A 240 24.85 -11.52 8.10
CA SER A 240 25.16 -10.45 7.14
C SER A 240 24.20 -10.45 5.97
N LEU A 241 23.80 -11.63 5.48
CA LEU A 241 22.83 -11.77 4.39
C LEU A 241 21.44 -11.30 4.82
N VAL A 242 20.96 -11.68 6.01
CA VAL A 242 19.68 -11.20 6.54
C VAL A 242 19.70 -9.68 6.73
N SER A 243 20.80 -9.10 7.24
CA SER A 243 20.89 -7.64 7.40
C SER A 243 20.92 -6.86 6.08
N ALA A 244 21.40 -7.48 5.00
CA ALA A 244 21.43 -6.87 3.68
C ALA A 244 20.09 -7.02 2.94
N LEU A 245 19.44 -8.16 3.13
CA LEU A 245 18.22 -8.53 2.40
C LEU A 245 16.93 -8.14 3.14
N ALA A 246 17.00 -7.78 4.42
CA ALA A 246 15.82 -7.50 5.21
C ALA A 246 15.95 -6.29 6.12
N GLY A 247 14.80 -5.69 6.42
CA GLY A 247 14.72 -4.53 7.29
C GLY A 247 15.06 -4.78 8.73
N GLU A 248 15.41 -3.70 9.44
CA GLU A 248 15.72 -3.74 10.88
C GLU A 248 14.57 -4.38 11.69
N HIS A 249 13.32 -4.18 11.27
CA HIS A 249 12.15 -4.76 11.92
C HIS A 249 12.06 -6.30 11.74
N ILE A 250 12.46 -6.84 10.59
CA ILE A 250 12.56 -8.29 10.35
C ILE A 250 13.77 -8.87 11.06
N CYS A 251 14.92 -8.18 11.01
CA CYS A 251 16.13 -8.57 11.75
C CYS A 251 15.82 -8.72 13.25
N ARG A 252 15.13 -7.73 13.85
CA ARG A 252 14.68 -7.79 15.25
C ARG A 252 13.72 -8.94 15.52
N SER A 253 12.82 -9.23 14.58
CA SER A 253 11.86 -10.34 14.71
C SER A 253 12.56 -11.70 14.70
N LEU A 254 13.54 -11.87 13.81
CA LEU A 254 14.37 -13.09 13.73
C LEU A 254 15.21 -13.28 14.99
N MET A 255 15.84 -12.21 15.52
CA MET A 255 16.61 -12.29 16.77
C MET A 255 15.75 -12.72 17.97
N ARG A 256 14.50 -12.22 18.08
CA ARG A 256 13.57 -12.61 19.16
C ARG A 256 13.13 -14.07 19.05
N ALA A 257 12.95 -14.59 17.83
CA ALA A 257 12.60 -15.97 17.60
C ALA A 257 13.70 -16.94 18.08
N SER A 258 14.98 -16.58 17.90
CA SER A 258 16.12 -17.39 18.33
C SER A 258 16.29 -17.48 19.86
N VAL A 259 15.84 -16.46 20.60
CA VAL A 259 15.93 -16.41 22.08
C VAL A 259 14.78 -17.18 22.75
N SER A 260 13.72 -17.53 22.00
CA SER A 260 12.50 -18.17 22.53
C SER A 260 12.59 -19.70 22.60
N THR A 261 13.79 -20.28 22.72
CA THR A 261 13.91 -21.70 23.05
C THR A 261 13.52 -21.92 24.51
N PRO A 262 12.58 -22.82 24.83
CA PRO A 262 12.28 -23.13 26.21
C PRO A 262 13.53 -23.80 26.80
N VAL A 263 14.16 -23.14 27.77
CA VAL A 263 15.15 -23.78 28.64
C VAL A 263 14.43 -24.95 29.31
N ILE A 264 14.64 -26.16 28.80
CA ILE A 264 14.32 -27.39 29.52
C ILE A 264 15.22 -27.34 30.75
N LYS A 265 14.67 -26.87 31.88
CA LYS A 265 15.30 -27.04 33.19
C LYS A 265 15.36 -28.54 33.44
N SER A 266 16.52 -29.14 33.22
CA SER A 266 16.85 -30.47 33.72
C SER A 266 16.88 -30.41 35.25
N GLY A 267 15.71 -30.56 35.86
CA GLY A 267 15.59 -30.75 37.30
C GLY A 267 16.11 -32.13 37.67
N THR A 268 17.35 -32.20 38.15
CA THR A 268 17.86 -33.34 38.91
C THR A 268 17.03 -33.48 40.18
N ARG A 269 16.17 -34.51 40.22
CA ARG A 269 15.44 -34.95 41.42
C ARG A 269 16.43 -35.66 42.35
N ASN A 270 16.73 -35.07 43.50
CA ASN A 270 17.16 -35.80 44.69
C ASN A 270 15.94 -36.07 45.57
N PRO A 271 15.70 -37.31 46.02
CA PRO A 271 14.67 -37.62 47.00
C PRO A 271 15.25 -37.54 48.41
N GLY A 272 14.65 -36.75 49.29
CA GLY A 272 15.03 -36.76 50.70
C GLY A 272 14.29 -35.73 51.55
N ALA A 273 13.72 -36.22 52.64
CA ALA A 273 13.21 -35.51 53.81
C ALA A 273 11.75 -35.02 53.77
N ASN A 274 10.91 -35.86 54.37
CA ASN A 274 9.64 -35.56 55.01
C ASN A 274 9.71 -34.30 55.89
N HIS A 275 8.67 -33.46 55.84
CA HIS A 275 7.95 -33.08 57.06
C HIS A 275 6.54 -32.57 56.72
N SER A 276 5.56 -33.18 57.38
CA SER A 276 4.17 -32.74 57.46
C SER A 276 4.06 -31.35 58.10
N ARG A 277 3.13 -30.53 57.60
CA ARG A 277 2.04 -29.97 58.43
C ARG A 277 1.04 -29.20 57.56
N ASN A 278 -0.23 -29.46 57.88
CA ASN A 278 -1.41 -28.70 57.49
C ASN A 278 -1.21 -27.21 57.83
N ASP A 279 -1.72 -26.30 56.99
CA ASP A 279 -2.82 -25.45 57.46
C ASP A 279 -3.47 -24.61 56.37
N LEU A 280 -4.78 -24.56 56.52
CA LEU A 280 -5.78 -23.78 55.82
C LEU A 280 -5.69 -22.32 56.30
N LYS A 281 -5.81 -21.33 55.40
CA LYS A 281 -6.77 -20.20 55.47
C LYS A 281 -6.32 -18.89 54.79
N THR A 282 -7.32 -18.32 54.11
CA THR A 282 -7.71 -16.90 54.02
C THR A 282 -6.91 -15.92 53.15
N ARG A 283 -7.49 -15.70 51.97
CA ARG A 283 -7.67 -14.41 51.27
C ARG A 283 -8.07 -13.27 52.24
N PRO A 284 -7.68 -12.02 51.92
CA PRO A 284 -8.73 -11.00 51.86
C PRO A 284 -8.69 -10.16 50.58
N GLU A 285 -9.89 -9.90 50.09
CA GLU A 285 -10.23 -8.85 49.14
C GLU A 285 -9.91 -7.47 49.69
N ARG A 286 -9.48 -6.54 48.83
CA ARG A 286 -9.62 -5.11 49.11
C ARG A 286 -10.35 -4.41 47.96
N ARG A 287 -11.52 -3.89 48.33
CA ARG A 287 -12.48 -3.12 47.53
C ARG A 287 -11.90 -1.77 47.08
N GLN A 288 -12.42 -1.35 45.93
CA GLN A 288 -12.32 -0.02 45.32
C GLN A 288 -13.12 1.05 46.08
N THR A 289 -12.84 2.31 45.67
CA THR A 289 -13.64 3.56 45.64
C THR A 289 -13.10 4.71 46.52
N PRO A 290 -13.48 5.98 46.27
CA PRO A 290 -13.21 6.78 45.05
C PRO A 290 -12.77 8.23 45.39
N LEU A 291 -12.29 9.02 44.42
CA LEU A 291 -12.21 10.49 44.56
C LEU A 291 -12.48 11.22 43.22
N GLN A 292 -13.60 11.94 43.17
CA GLN A 292 -13.83 13.15 42.35
C GLN A 292 -12.99 14.30 42.98
N THR A 293 -12.61 15.45 42.40
CA THR A 293 -13.22 16.34 41.37
C THR A 293 -12.20 17.45 41.02
N GLN A 294 -12.47 18.18 39.93
CA GLN A 294 -12.06 19.57 39.61
C GLN A 294 -10.62 19.89 39.13
N ASN A 295 -10.50 20.29 37.85
CA ASN A 295 -10.30 21.72 37.50
C ASN A 295 -10.34 21.99 35.98
N LYS A 296 -11.15 23.00 35.61
CA LYS A 296 -11.11 23.78 34.36
C LYS A 296 -10.02 24.86 34.48
N PRO A 297 -9.58 25.47 33.36
CA PRO A 297 -10.04 26.85 33.14
C PRO A 297 -10.40 27.21 31.69
N GLN A 298 -11.35 28.15 31.59
CA GLN A 298 -11.69 28.98 30.42
C GLN A 298 -10.79 30.23 30.35
N ASN A 299 -10.55 30.73 29.13
CA ASN A 299 -10.44 32.15 28.72
C ASN A 299 -9.97 32.16 27.25
N LYS A 300 -10.30 33.08 26.34
CA LYS A 300 -11.23 34.21 26.25
C LYS A 300 -11.30 34.58 24.75
N ARG A 301 -12.46 35.03 24.28
CA ARG A 301 -12.67 35.71 22.98
C ARG A 301 -11.83 37.00 22.88
N MET A 302 -11.37 37.32 21.68
CA MET A 302 -11.32 38.71 21.18
C MET A 302 -11.83 38.74 19.73
N ASP A 303 -12.95 39.41 19.54
CA ASP A 303 -13.43 39.91 18.26
C ASP A 303 -12.63 41.16 17.86
N LYS A 304 -12.28 41.29 16.57
CA LYS A 304 -12.20 42.61 15.93
C LYS A 304 -12.32 42.53 14.40
N ARG A 305 -13.51 42.94 13.95
CA ARG A 305 -13.85 43.87 12.85
C ARG A 305 -13.66 43.43 11.38
N GLN A 306 -14.82 43.47 10.73
CA GLN A 306 -15.10 43.74 9.31
C GLN A 306 -14.32 44.93 8.75
N ASN A 307 -14.02 44.85 7.45
CA ASN A 307 -14.20 45.96 6.53
C ASN A 307 -14.65 45.40 5.17
N ASP A 308 -15.86 45.80 4.77
CA ASP A 308 -16.35 45.79 3.40
C ASP A 308 -15.52 46.74 2.54
N ALA A 309 -15.23 46.33 1.31
CA ALA A 309 -15.09 47.25 0.17
C ALA A 309 -15.33 46.48 -1.13
N THR A 310 -16.54 46.65 -1.64
CA THR A 310 -16.93 46.63 -3.05
C THR A 310 -15.84 47.09 -4.02
N ASN A 311 -15.63 46.33 -5.10
CA ASN A 311 -15.47 46.84 -6.48
C ASN A 311 -15.28 45.68 -7.47
N GLY A 312 -16.32 45.37 -8.24
CA GLY A 312 -16.18 44.98 -9.65
C GLY A 312 -16.78 46.10 -10.53
N PRO A 313 -16.80 46.00 -11.87
CA PRO A 313 -16.24 44.95 -12.72
C PRO A 313 -15.32 45.49 -13.84
N MET A 314 -14.50 44.64 -14.46
CA MET A 314 -14.04 44.88 -15.83
C MET A 314 -14.08 43.60 -16.67
N HIS A 315 -14.77 43.74 -17.79
CA HIS A 315 -14.91 42.78 -18.88
C HIS A 315 -13.56 42.40 -19.49
N ALA A 316 -13.39 41.11 -19.80
CA ALA A 316 -12.65 40.67 -20.97
C ALA A 316 -13.26 39.36 -21.49
N SER A 317 -14.00 39.50 -22.58
CA SER A 317 -14.50 38.39 -23.41
C SER A 317 -13.32 37.69 -24.08
N THR A 318 -13.31 36.36 -24.08
CA THR A 318 -12.66 35.61 -25.17
C THR A 318 -13.39 34.30 -25.40
N SER A 319 -14.03 34.26 -26.57
CA SER A 319 -14.75 33.13 -27.12
C SER A 319 -13.75 32.09 -27.63
N GLN A 320 -13.77 30.86 -27.10
CA GLN A 320 -13.13 29.72 -27.74
C GLN A 320 -14.18 28.67 -28.08
N LYS A 321 -14.37 28.55 -29.40
CA LYS A 321 -15.26 27.63 -30.09
C LYS A 321 -14.95 26.18 -29.71
N GLN A 322 -16.03 25.45 -29.40
CA GLN A 322 -16.06 23.99 -29.35
C GLN A 322 -15.59 23.42 -30.70
N GLN A 323 -14.54 22.59 -30.70
CA GLN A 323 -14.26 21.71 -31.82
C GLN A 323 -14.84 20.33 -31.54
N VAL A 324 -15.84 19.99 -32.35
CA VAL A 324 -16.49 18.68 -32.45
C VAL A 324 -15.56 17.74 -33.21
N TRP A 325 -15.25 16.59 -32.62
CA TRP A 325 -14.43 15.55 -33.25
C TRP A 325 -15.31 14.64 -34.13
N ARG A 326 -14.88 14.37 -35.38
CA ARG A 326 -15.48 13.36 -36.28
C ARG A 326 -14.46 12.25 -36.58
N PRO A 327 -14.86 10.96 -36.62
CA PRO A 327 -13.95 9.88 -36.99
C PRO A 327 -13.58 9.92 -38.48
N ARG A 328 -12.29 9.69 -38.81
CA ARG A 328 -11.84 9.47 -40.20
C ARG A 328 -12.02 8.02 -40.60
N SER A 329 -12.67 7.83 -41.75
CA SER A 329 -12.92 6.59 -42.47
C SER A 329 -11.64 5.91 -42.97
N GLN A 330 -11.73 4.57 -43.04
CA GLN A 330 -10.70 3.60 -43.43
C GLN A 330 -10.04 3.91 -44.79
N THR A 331 -8.74 3.60 -44.86
CA THR A 331 -7.89 3.66 -46.05
C THR A 331 -8.26 2.60 -47.09
N LYS A 332 -8.14 3.02 -48.36
CA LYS A 332 -8.33 2.25 -49.60
C LYS A 332 -7.55 0.93 -49.60
N VAL A 333 -8.20 -0.10 -50.13
CA VAL A 333 -7.59 -1.34 -50.62
C VAL A 333 -7.18 -1.10 -52.07
N ASP A 334 -5.91 -1.32 -52.40
CA ASP A 334 -5.38 -1.27 -53.76
C ASP A 334 -5.85 -2.49 -54.56
N GLN A 335 -6.45 -2.24 -55.73
CA GLN A 335 -6.74 -3.24 -56.75
C GLN A 335 -5.45 -3.54 -57.53
N ILE A 336 -4.99 -4.79 -57.46
CA ILE A 336 -4.04 -5.36 -58.42
C ILE A 336 -4.87 -5.90 -59.59
N GLY A 337 -4.58 -5.41 -60.79
CA GLY A 337 -5.19 -5.84 -62.03
C GLY A 337 -4.73 -7.24 -62.45
N SER A 338 -5.61 -7.92 -63.17
CA SER A 338 -5.34 -9.13 -63.92
C SER A 338 -6.02 -9.00 -65.29
N ASP A 339 -5.20 -8.74 -66.31
CA ASP A 339 -5.52 -9.05 -67.71
C ASP A 339 -5.08 -10.50 -67.97
N GLY A 340 -5.97 -11.30 -68.56
CA GLY A 340 -5.77 -12.71 -68.90
C GLY A 340 -7.06 -13.50 -68.90
#